data_AF-A0A3D0SYQ3-F1
#
_entry.id   AF-A0A3D0SYQ3-F1
#
_cell.length_a   1.000
_cell.length_b   1.000
_cell.length_c   1.000
_cell.angle_alpha   90.00
_cell.angle_beta   90.00
_cell.angle_gamma   90.00
#
_symmetry.space_group_name_H-M   'P 1'
#
loop_
_entity.id
_entity.type
_entity.pdbx_description
1 polymer ?
#
loop_
_entity_poly.entity_id
_entity_poly.type
_entity_poly.pdbx_seq_one_letter_code
_entity_poly.pdbx_strand_id
1 'polypeptide(L)'
;MSIQFLDFEQPIAELEAKIEELRLVNQGGEFDVGIEEEITRLRTKSAELTGKIFSNLGAWQISQLARHPMRPYTLDYLGRTFQEFDELAGDRAYADDKAIVGGLAKLDDQPVMIIGHQKGRDVPEKIKRNFGMPKPEGYRKALRLMKMAERFNLPIITLIDTPGAYPGVGAEERGQSEA
;
A
#
# COMPACT_ATOMS: atom_id res chain seq x y z
N MET A 1 6.09 -15.36 1.72
CA MET A 1 6.16 -14.26 0.74
C MET A 1 7.63 -13.94 0.51
N SER A 2 8.12 -13.97 -0.73
CA SER A 2 9.49 -13.54 -1.03
C SER A 2 9.59 -12.05 -0.75
N ILE A 3 10.46 -11.66 0.20
CA ILE A 3 10.78 -10.26 0.42
C ILE A 3 11.52 -9.82 -0.85
N GLN A 4 10.88 -8.97 -1.66
CA GLN A 4 11.51 -8.37 -2.82
C GLN A 4 12.26 -7.15 -2.33
N PHE A 5 13.58 -7.23 -2.34
CA PHE A 5 14.47 -6.11 -2.03
C PHE A 5 14.80 -5.34 -3.31
N LEU A 6 14.93 -4.02 -3.19
CA LEU A 6 15.47 -3.17 -4.24
C LEU A 6 17.00 -3.30 -4.30
N ASP A 7 17.61 -2.86 -5.40
CA ASP A 7 19.06 -3.02 -5.63
C ASP A 7 19.92 -2.39 -4.52
N PHE A 8 19.50 -1.25 -4.00
CA PHE A 8 20.22 -0.56 -2.92
C PHE A 8 19.94 -1.14 -1.53
N GLU A 9 18.96 -2.07 -1.41
CA GLU A 9 18.64 -2.79 -0.18
C GLU A 9 19.37 -4.14 -0.09
N GLN A 10 20.07 -4.58 -1.14
CA GLN A 10 20.80 -5.85 -1.16
C GLN A 10 21.75 -6.04 0.04
N PRO A 11 22.53 -5.03 0.47
CA PRO A 11 23.37 -5.18 1.67
C PRO A 11 22.58 -5.47 2.96
N ILE A 12 21.33 -5.00 3.04
CA ILE A 12 20.43 -5.27 4.17
C ILE A 12 19.88 -6.71 4.04
N ALA A 13 19.47 -7.09 2.82
CA ALA A 13 18.97 -8.43 2.52
C ALA A 13 19.97 -9.54 2.87
N GLU A 14 21.25 -9.33 2.56
CA GLU A 14 22.33 -10.27 2.90
C GLU A 14 22.49 -10.42 4.42
N LEU A 15 22.40 -9.32 5.18
CA LEU A 15 22.46 -9.36 6.64
C LEU A 15 21.23 -10.05 7.24
N GLU A 16 20.02 -9.76 6.72
CA GLU A 16 18.79 -10.42 7.18
C GLU A 16 18.80 -11.92 6.88
N ALA A 17 19.27 -12.34 5.69
CA ALA A 17 19.42 -13.75 5.35
C ALA A 17 20.37 -14.47 6.31
N LYS A 18 21.50 -13.84 6.65
CA LYS A 18 22.48 -14.40 7.60
C LYS A 18 21.92 -14.48 9.03
N ILE A 19 21.16 -13.48 9.46
CA ILE A 19 20.48 -13.48 10.76
C ILE A 19 19.48 -14.64 10.82
N GLU A 20 18.70 -14.85 9.76
CA GLU A 20 17.70 -15.91 9.73
C GLU A 20 18.34 -17.31 9.69
N GLU A 21 19.46 -17.48 8.97
CA GLU A 21 20.23 -18.73 8.97
C GLU A 21 20.74 -19.08 10.38
N LEU A 22 21.37 -18.13 11.07
CA LEU A 22 21.85 -18.33 12.45
C LEU A 22 20.70 -18.63 13.42
N ARG A 23 19.55 -17.98 13.24
CA ARG A 23 18.36 -18.22 14.04
C ARG A 23 17.82 -19.63 13.84
N LEU A 24 17.79 -20.15 12.61
CA LEU A 24 17.36 -21.53 12.33
C LEU A 24 18.30 -22.56 12.96
N VAL A 25 19.62 -22.31 12.93
CA VAL A 25 20.61 -23.17 13.58
C VAL A 25 20.42 -23.19 15.11
N ASN A 26 20.18 -22.03 15.73
CA ASN A 26 19.96 -21.93 17.18
C ASN A 26 18.65 -22.61 17.64
N GLN A 27 17.62 -22.67 16.77
CA GLN A 27 16.36 -23.36 17.08
C GLN A 27 16.43 -24.88 16.94
N GLY A 28 17.41 -25.41 16.19
CA GLY A 28 17.58 -26.85 15.94
C GLY A 28 18.59 -27.58 16.84
N GLY A 29 19.26 -26.87 17.77
CA GLY A 29 20.32 -27.40 18.63
C GLY A 29 20.15 -27.06 20.13
N GLU A 30 21.21 -27.30 20.93
CA GLU A 30 21.29 -26.75 22.29
C GLU A 30 21.41 -25.22 22.22
N PHE A 31 20.79 -24.53 23.19
CA PHE A 31 20.82 -23.06 23.27
C PHE A 31 22.27 -22.56 23.38
N ASP A 32 22.77 -21.92 22.32
CA ASP A 32 24.13 -21.40 22.26
C ASP A 32 24.13 -19.88 22.48
N VAL A 33 24.65 -19.46 23.62
CA VAL A 33 24.77 -18.04 24.02
C VAL A 33 25.62 -17.26 23.00
N GLY A 34 26.64 -17.87 22.40
CA GLY A 34 27.50 -17.22 21.41
C GLY A 34 26.78 -16.92 20.09
N ILE A 35 25.84 -17.79 19.68
CA ILE A 35 25.02 -17.55 18.49
C ILE A 35 24.05 -16.39 18.73
N GLU A 36 23.46 -16.30 19.92
CA GLU A 36 22.52 -15.22 20.25
C GLU A 36 23.22 -13.84 20.33
N GLU A 37 24.45 -13.79 20.85
CA GLU A 37 25.28 -12.58 20.81
C GLU A 37 25.60 -12.15 19.37
N GLU A 38 25.95 -13.09 18.49
CA GLU A 38 26.22 -12.81 17.08
C GLU A 38 24.97 -12.32 16.35
N ILE A 39 23.81 -12.94 16.59
CA ILE A 39 22.51 -12.50 16.05
C ILE A 39 22.24 -11.05 16.48
N THR A 40 22.45 -10.72 17.75
CA THR A 40 22.25 -9.38 18.29
C THR A 40 23.17 -8.37 17.64
N ARG A 41 24.45 -8.73 17.44
CA ARG A 41 25.43 -7.89 16.74
C ARG A 41 25.04 -7.64 15.29
N LEU A 42 24.63 -8.68 14.56
CA LEU A 42 24.19 -8.57 13.16
C LEU A 42 22.91 -7.74 13.02
N ARG A 43 21.95 -7.89 13.94
CA ARG A 43 20.74 -7.05 13.98
C ARG A 43 21.06 -5.58 14.17
N THR A 44 21.98 -5.27 15.10
CA THR A 44 22.44 -3.89 15.32
C THR A 44 23.08 -3.31 14.06
N LYS A 45 23.98 -4.08 13.43
CA LYS A 45 24.62 -3.68 12.17
C LYS A 45 23.61 -3.50 11.03
N SER A 46 22.61 -4.36 10.94
CA SER A 46 21.53 -4.25 9.95
C SER A 46 20.72 -2.96 10.18
N ALA A 47 20.34 -2.67 11.42
CA ALA A 47 19.61 -1.45 11.76
C ALA A 47 20.41 -0.17 11.43
N GLU A 48 21.70 -0.13 11.76
CA GLU A 48 22.59 0.98 11.42
C GLU A 48 22.73 1.17 9.91
N LEU A 49 22.91 0.07 9.17
CA LEU A 49 23.05 0.10 7.71
C LEU A 49 21.76 0.58 7.04
N THR A 50 20.61 0.09 7.50
CA THR A 50 19.29 0.55 7.08
C THR A 50 19.14 2.05 7.35
N GLY A 51 19.44 2.52 8.56
CA GLY A 51 19.40 3.95 8.87
C GLY A 51 20.27 4.78 7.93
N LYS A 52 21.50 4.31 7.66
CA LYS A 52 22.44 4.99 6.77
C LYS A 52 21.93 5.06 5.32
N ILE A 53 21.44 3.95 4.78
CA ILE A 53 20.94 3.87 3.39
C ILE A 53 19.71 4.76 3.22
N PHE A 54 18.72 4.62 4.09
CA PHE A 54 17.46 5.34 3.98
C PHE A 54 17.57 6.83 4.32
N SER A 55 18.61 7.24 5.07
CA SER A 55 18.87 8.67 5.36
C SER A 55 19.40 9.46 4.17
N ASN A 56 19.95 8.79 3.14
CA ASN A 56 20.59 9.44 1.99
C ASN A 56 20.13 8.86 0.65
N LEU A 57 18.81 8.69 0.49
CA LEU A 57 18.23 8.18 -0.75
C LEU A 57 18.26 9.25 -1.86
N GLY A 58 18.73 8.87 -3.04
CA GLY A 58 18.61 9.67 -4.25
C GLY A 58 17.16 9.71 -4.77
N ALA A 59 16.85 10.71 -5.59
CA ALA A 59 15.50 10.91 -6.13
C ALA A 59 14.94 9.67 -6.87
N TRP A 60 15.78 8.97 -7.63
CA TRP A 60 15.38 7.74 -8.31
C TRP A 60 15.05 6.60 -7.33
N GLN A 61 15.87 6.45 -6.28
CA GLN A 61 15.64 5.43 -5.24
C GLN A 61 14.31 5.70 -4.53
N ILE A 62 14.02 6.96 -4.16
CA ILE A 62 12.72 7.35 -3.57
C ILE A 62 11.55 6.94 -4.48
N SER A 63 11.67 7.14 -5.80
CA SER A 63 10.66 6.71 -6.78
C SER A 63 10.50 5.19 -6.83
N GLN A 64 11.60 4.43 -6.70
CA GLN A 64 11.57 2.97 -6.59
C GLN A 64 10.86 2.51 -5.30
N LEU A 65 11.16 3.11 -4.14
CA LEU A 65 10.42 2.84 -2.90
C LEU A 65 8.93 3.15 -3.06
N ALA A 66 8.61 4.25 -3.72
CA ALA A 66 7.22 4.63 -3.95
C ALA A 66 6.45 3.60 -4.77
N ARG A 67 7.14 2.78 -5.57
CA ARG A 67 6.60 1.69 -6.39
C ARG A 67 6.91 0.31 -5.82
N HIS A 68 7.38 0.25 -4.58
CA HIS A 68 7.80 -1.00 -3.96
C HIS A 68 6.66 -2.04 -3.99
N PRO A 69 6.92 -3.29 -4.40
CA PRO A 69 5.88 -4.33 -4.51
C PRO A 69 5.16 -4.61 -3.18
N MET A 70 5.85 -4.44 -2.05
CA MET A 70 5.30 -4.59 -0.70
C MET A 70 4.79 -3.29 -0.08
N ARG A 71 4.77 -2.17 -0.82
CA ARG A 71 4.22 -0.90 -0.30
C ARG A 71 2.76 -1.10 0.14
N PRO A 72 2.36 -0.67 1.34
CA PRO A 72 0.96 -0.75 1.78
C PRO A 72 0.03 0.09 0.89
N TYR A 73 -1.12 -0.49 0.53
CA TYR A 73 -2.20 0.13 -0.24
C TYR A 73 -3.33 0.60 0.68
N THR A 74 -4.36 1.23 0.11
CA THR A 74 -5.50 1.79 0.84
C THR A 74 -6.15 0.80 1.81
N LEU A 75 -6.44 -0.43 1.38
CA LEU A 75 -7.06 -1.45 2.23
C LEU A 75 -6.14 -1.90 3.38
N ASP A 76 -4.81 -1.82 3.23
CA ASP A 76 -3.88 -2.16 4.31
C ASP A 76 -3.92 -1.13 5.45
N TYR A 77 -4.06 0.16 5.11
CA TYR A 77 -4.25 1.22 6.10
C TYR A 77 -5.64 1.13 6.74
N LEU A 78 -6.68 0.85 5.95
CA LEU A 78 -8.04 0.64 6.45
C LEU A 78 -8.09 -0.43 7.53
N GLY A 79 -7.46 -1.59 7.31
CA GLY A 79 -7.44 -2.68 8.27
C GLY A 79 -6.58 -2.44 9.52
N ARG A 80 -5.76 -1.38 9.56
CA ARG A 80 -4.83 -1.08 10.68
C ARG A 80 -5.22 0.15 11.48
N THR A 81 -5.83 1.14 10.82
CA THR A 81 -6.05 2.48 11.38
C THR A 81 -7.52 2.78 11.62
N PHE A 82 -8.43 2.15 10.87
CA PHE A 82 -9.84 2.47 10.90
C PHE A 82 -10.69 1.31 11.42
N GLN A 83 -11.85 1.65 11.95
CA GLN A 83 -12.82 0.70 12.49
C GLN A 83 -14.13 0.79 11.69
N GLU A 84 -14.95 -0.27 11.73
CA GLU A 84 -16.29 -0.29 11.12
C GLU A 84 -16.30 0.20 9.65
N PHE A 85 -15.35 -0.27 8.83
CA PHE A 85 -15.29 0.12 7.43
C PHE A 85 -16.37 -0.58 6.60
N ASP A 86 -17.30 0.20 6.08
CA ASP A 86 -18.35 -0.23 5.16
C ASP A 86 -18.06 0.29 3.74
N GLU A 87 -17.59 -0.59 2.86
CA GLU A 87 -17.29 -0.24 1.47
C GLU A 87 -18.58 0.05 0.67
N LEU A 88 -18.62 1.19 -0.02
CA LEU A 88 -19.74 1.65 -0.83
C LEU A 88 -19.40 1.58 -2.32
N ALA A 89 -20.18 0.79 -3.07
CA ALA A 89 -19.95 0.51 -4.48
C ALA A 89 -20.71 1.43 -5.45
N GLY A 90 -20.15 1.60 -6.65
CA GLY A 90 -20.83 2.14 -7.84
C GLY A 90 -20.91 3.65 -7.95
N ASP A 91 -20.99 4.15 -9.17
CA ASP A 91 -21.21 5.57 -9.50
C ASP A 91 -22.69 5.95 -9.70
N ARG A 92 -23.58 4.96 -9.76
CA ARG A 92 -25.02 5.07 -10.07
C ARG A 92 -25.35 5.42 -11.53
N ALA A 93 -24.37 5.36 -12.43
CA ALA A 93 -24.54 5.68 -13.84
C ALA A 93 -24.04 4.55 -14.76
N TYR A 94 -22.89 3.96 -14.45
CA TYR A 94 -22.23 3.01 -15.35
C TYR A 94 -21.75 1.76 -14.62
N ALA A 95 -20.80 1.89 -13.69
CA ALA A 95 -20.18 0.73 -13.05
C ALA A 95 -19.57 1.05 -11.69
N ASP A 96 -19.12 0.00 -11.01
CA ASP A 96 -18.27 0.10 -9.82
C ASP A 96 -16.81 -0.17 -10.19
N ASP A 97 -16.01 0.91 -10.28
CA ASP A 97 -14.59 0.79 -10.55
C ASP A 97 -13.85 0.23 -9.32
N LYS A 98 -13.12 -0.87 -9.53
CA LYS A 98 -12.36 -1.56 -8.49
C LYS A 98 -10.99 -0.93 -8.21
N ALA A 99 -10.56 0.02 -9.04
CA ALA A 99 -9.38 0.84 -8.80
C ALA A 99 -9.61 1.89 -7.70
N ILE A 100 -10.87 2.25 -7.42
CA ILE A 100 -11.26 3.14 -6.32
C ILE A 100 -12.05 2.35 -5.27
N VAL A 101 -11.53 2.33 -4.05
CA VAL A 101 -12.26 1.86 -2.87
C VAL A 101 -12.69 3.06 -2.05
N GLY A 102 -13.85 2.98 -1.41
CA GLY A 102 -14.28 4.04 -0.53
C GLY A 102 -15.56 3.71 0.19
N GLY A 103 -15.79 4.36 1.32
CA GLY A 103 -16.83 3.97 2.25
C GLY A 103 -16.78 4.75 3.55
N LEU A 104 -17.75 4.44 4.41
CA LEU A 104 -17.80 4.97 5.77
C LEU A 104 -16.85 4.17 6.66
N ALA A 105 -16.19 4.85 7.59
CA ALA A 105 -15.42 4.22 8.64
C ALA A 105 -15.41 5.11 9.89
N LYS A 106 -14.83 4.59 10.97
CA LYS A 106 -14.48 5.36 12.16
C LYS A 106 -12.97 5.50 12.27
N LEU A 107 -12.51 6.72 12.53
CA LEU A 107 -11.15 6.99 12.99
C LEU A 107 -11.24 7.36 14.48
N ASP A 108 -10.72 6.49 15.33
CA ASP A 108 -11.03 6.45 16.75
C ASP A 108 -12.57 6.36 16.95
N ASP A 109 -13.23 7.46 17.29
CA ASP A 109 -14.70 7.54 17.42
C ASP A 109 -15.36 8.50 16.40
N GLN A 110 -14.58 9.13 15.53
CA GLN A 110 -15.09 10.08 14.56
C GLN A 110 -15.50 9.37 13.26
N PRO A 111 -16.78 9.46 12.84
CA PRO A 111 -17.19 8.91 11.55
C PRO A 111 -16.58 9.74 10.42
N VAL A 112 -16.00 9.06 9.45
CA VAL A 112 -15.28 9.65 8.31
C VAL A 112 -15.66 8.95 7.01
N MET A 113 -15.58 9.68 5.91
CA MET A 113 -15.62 9.11 4.56
C MET A 113 -14.19 8.89 4.07
N ILE A 114 -13.85 7.66 3.71
CA ILE A 114 -12.52 7.32 3.19
C ILE A 114 -12.66 6.97 1.72
N ILE A 115 -11.75 7.47 0.89
CA ILE A 115 -11.68 7.18 -0.53
C ILE A 115 -10.22 6.97 -0.89
N GLY A 116 -9.88 5.95 -1.65
CA GLY A 116 -8.50 5.74 -2.05
C GLY A 116 -8.33 4.85 -3.25
N HIS A 117 -7.14 4.92 -3.82
CA HIS A 117 -6.74 4.05 -4.90
C HIS A 117 -6.39 2.68 -4.36
N GLN A 118 -6.87 1.63 -5.01
CA GLN A 118 -6.55 0.27 -4.63
C GLN A 118 -5.87 -0.45 -5.78
N LYS A 119 -4.63 -0.85 -5.53
CA LYS A 119 -3.87 -1.76 -6.38
C LYS A 119 -4.09 -3.21 -5.95
N GLY A 120 -3.66 -4.15 -6.78
CA GLY A 120 -3.63 -5.57 -6.42
C GLY A 120 -2.24 -6.03 -6.00
N ARG A 121 -2.19 -7.01 -5.08
CA ARG A 121 -0.91 -7.63 -4.69
C ARG A 121 -0.47 -8.69 -5.69
N ASP A 122 -1.40 -9.56 -6.10
CA ASP A 122 -1.18 -10.61 -7.08
C ASP A 122 -1.59 -10.18 -8.51
N VAL A 123 -1.24 -10.99 -9.51
CA VAL A 123 -1.55 -10.69 -10.92
C VAL A 123 -3.08 -10.61 -11.16
N PRO A 124 -3.90 -11.56 -10.67
CA PRO A 124 -5.36 -11.48 -10.84
C PRO A 124 -5.96 -10.20 -10.24
N GLU A 125 -5.56 -9.81 -9.04
CA GLU A 125 -6.05 -8.61 -8.38
C GLU A 125 -5.57 -7.34 -9.09
N LYS A 126 -4.31 -7.31 -9.57
CA LYS A 126 -3.79 -6.18 -10.35
C LYS A 126 -4.62 -5.95 -11.61
N ILE A 127 -4.97 -7.01 -12.33
CA ILE A 127 -5.82 -6.92 -13.52
C ILE A 127 -7.22 -6.44 -13.13
N LYS A 128 -7.83 -7.05 -12.10
CA LYS A 128 -9.18 -6.68 -11.61
C LYS A 128 -9.28 -5.19 -11.25
N ARG A 129 -8.24 -4.64 -10.65
CA ARG A 129 -8.18 -3.26 -10.16
C ARG A 129 -7.48 -2.30 -11.11
N ASN A 130 -7.24 -2.71 -12.37
CA ASN A 130 -6.54 -1.91 -13.37
C ASN A 130 -5.21 -1.31 -12.86
N PHE A 131 -4.47 -2.03 -12.03
CA PHE A 131 -3.22 -1.57 -11.41
C PHE A 131 -3.38 -0.26 -10.58
N GLY A 132 -4.58 0.01 -10.07
CA GLY A 132 -4.91 1.25 -9.37
C GLY A 132 -5.12 2.45 -10.29
N MET A 133 -5.31 2.23 -11.60
CA MET A 133 -5.66 3.27 -12.57
C MET A 133 -7.18 3.37 -12.73
N PRO A 134 -7.82 4.42 -12.19
CA PRO A 134 -9.26 4.58 -12.30
C PRO A 134 -9.69 4.97 -13.71
N LYS A 135 -10.87 4.49 -14.09
CA LYS A 135 -11.68 4.91 -15.24
C LYS A 135 -12.61 6.05 -14.82
N PRO A 136 -13.35 6.70 -15.74
CA PRO A 136 -14.19 7.86 -15.40
C PRO A 136 -15.25 7.54 -14.34
N GLU A 137 -15.85 6.35 -14.41
CA GLU A 137 -16.77 5.83 -13.40
C GLU A 137 -16.16 5.77 -11.98
N GLY A 138 -14.84 5.58 -11.85
CA GLY A 138 -14.15 5.61 -10.57
C GLY A 138 -14.10 7.01 -9.95
N TYR A 139 -13.82 8.04 -10.76
CA TYR A 139 -13.87 9.43 -10.31
C TYR A 139 -15.29 9.88 -9.98
N ARG A 140 -16.29 9.50 -10.78
CA ARG A 140 -17.71 9.74 -10.47
C ARG A 140 -18.16 9.06 -9.17
N LYS A 141 -17.72 7.82 -8.93
CA LYS A 141 -17.91 7.13 -7.64
C LYS A 141 -17.29 7.92 -6.49
N ALA A 142 -16.04 8.37 -6.63
CA ALA A 142 -15.37 9.18 -5.62
C ALA A 142 -16.15 10.47 -5.33
N LEU A 143 -16.55 11.22 -6.36
CA LEU A 143 -17.33 12.44 -6.22
C LEU A 143 -18.68 12.20 -5.53
N ARG A 144 -19.38 11.10 -5.86
CA ARG A 144 -20.62 10.70 -5.20
C ARG A 144 -20.40 10.48 -3.70
N LEU A 145 -19.31 9.83 -3.31
CA LEU A 145 -18.97 9.59 -1.92
C LEU A 145 -18.62 10.91 -1.20
N MET A 146 -17.89 11.81 -1.84
CA MET A 146 -17.59 13.13 -1.29
C MET A 146 -18.86 13.96 -1.06
N LYS A 147 -19.80 13.97 -2.02
CA LYS A 147 -21.11 14.64 -1.86
C LYS A 147 -21.97 14.02 -0.76
N MET A 148 -21.84 12.71 -0.54
CA MET A 148 -22.50 12.03 0.57
C MET A 148 -21.89 12.48 1.91
N ALA A 149 -20.56 12.54 2.00
CA ALA A 149 -19.86 13.01 3.19
C ALA A 149 -20.26 14.45 3.54
N GLU A 150 -20.27 15.34 2.54
CA GLU A 150 -20.74 16.73 2.68
C GLU A 150 -22.15 16.81 3.27
N ARG A 151 -23.10 16.03 2.75
CA ARG A 151 -24.49 16.01 3.23
C ARG A 151 -24.61 15.68 4.72
N PHE A 152 -23.73 14.82 5.22
CA PHE A 152 -23.72 14.38 6.62
C PHE A 152 -22.66 15.09 7.46
N ASN A 153 -22.01 16.13 6.92
CA ASN A 153 -20.92 16.88 7.58
C ASN A 153 -19.77 15.97 8.06
N LEU A 154 -19.44 14.94 7.27
CA LEU A 154 -18.36 14.01 7.57
C LEU A 154 -17.03 14.52 7.00
N PRO A 155 -15.91 14.40 7.73
CA PRO A 155 -14.59 14.61 7.16
C PRO A 155 -14.30 13.59 6.04
N ILE A 156 -13.51 14.03 5.06
CA ILE A 156 -13.09 13.21 3.93
C ILE A 156 -11.59 12.97 4.04
N ILE A 157 -11.19 11.70 3.99
CA ILE A 157 -9.78 11.29 3.94
C ILE A 157 -9.53 10.59 2.61
N THR A 158 -8.54 11.10 1.85
CA THR A 158 -8.16 10.50 0.56
C THR A 158 -6.77 9.88 0.61
N LEU A 159 -6.66 8.64 0.10
CA LEU A 159 -5.38 7.92 -0.03
C LEU A 159 -4.99 7.81 -1.51
N ILE A 160 -4.02 8.62 -1.90
CA ILE A 160 -3.56 8.73 -3.29
C ILE A 160 -2.42 7.74 -3.54
N ASP A 161 -2.69 6.72 -4.35
CA ASP A 161 -1.68 5.75 -4.80
C ASP A 161 -2.01 5.19 -6.18
N THR A 162 -1.77 5.99 -7.22
CA THR A 162 -2.05 5.62 -8.61
C THR A 162 -0.89 6.03 -9.52
N PRO A 163 -0.56 5.25 -10.56
CA PRO A 163 0.33 5.71 -11.61
C PRO A 163 -0.33 6.76 -12.54
N GLY A 164 -1.67 6.89 -12.49
CA GLY A 164 -2.43 7.84 -13.28
C GLY A 164 -3.85 7.35 -13.61
N ALA A 165 -4.63 8.20 -14.29
CA ALA A 165 -5.92 7.81 -14.84
C ALA A 165 -5.72 6.77 -15.95
N TYR A 166 -6.65 5.81 -16.10
CA TYR A 166 -6.54 4.76 -17.12
C TYR A 166 -6.62 5.36 -18.54
N PRO A 167 -5.57 5.24 -19.38
CA PRO A 167 -5.51 5.91 -20.69
C PRO A 167 -6.03 4.98 -21.79
N GLY A 168 -7.32 4.63 -21.75
CA GLY A 168 -7.94 3.71 -22.71
C GLY A 168 -9.08 4.33 -23.51
N VAL A 169 -9.34 3.83 -24.71
CA VAL A 169 -10.39 4.34 -25.62
C VAL A 169 -11.75 4.43 -24.92
N GLY A 170 -12.18 3.36 -24.25
CA GLY A 170 -13.45 3.38 -23.53
C GLY A 170 -13.46 4.38 -22.35
N ALA A 171 -12.32 4.72 -21.75
CA ALA A 171 -12.26 5.77 -20.74
C ALA A 171 -12.48 7.16 -21.36
N GLU A 172 -11.86 7.43 -22.51
CA GLU A 172 -12.06 8.68 -23.26
C GLU A 172 -13.51 8.83 -23.74
N GLU A 173 -14.10 7.77 -24.32
CA GLU A 173 -15.51 7.77 -24.76
C GLU A 173 -16.49 8.05 -23.61
N ARG A 174 -16.11 7.67 -22.37
CA ARG A 174 -16.91 7.91 -21.16
C ARG A 174 -16.53 9.19 -20.41
N GLY A 175 -15.64 10.03 -20.96
CA GLY A 175 -15.32 11.34 -20.42
C GLY A 175 -14.27 11.35 -19.30
N GLN A 176 -13.11 10.71 -19.51
CA GLN A 176 -12.00 10.72 -18.54
C GLN A 176 -11.49 12.12 -18.19
N SER A 177 -11.59 13.08 -19.11
CA SER A 177 -11.20 14.48 -18.87
C SER A 177 -12.26 15.30 -18.13
N GLU A 178 -13.53 14.86 -18.14
CA GLU A 178 -14.66 15.57 -17.52
C GLU A 178 -14.94 15.10 -16.09
N ALA A 179 -14.74 13.80 -15.85
CA ALA A 179 -15.03 13.12 -14.59
C ALA A 179 -14.07 13.52 -13.46
#